data_AF-A0A9Q0MKT1-F1
#
_entry.id   AF-A0A9Q0MKT1-F1
#
_cell.length_a   1.000
_cell.length_b   1.000
_cell.length_c   1.000
_cell.angle_alpha   90.00
_cell.angle_beta   90.00
_cell.angle_gamma   90.00
#
_symmetry.space_group_name_H-M   'P 1'
#
loop_
_entity.id
_entity.type
_entity.pdbx_description
1 polymer ?
#
loop_
_entity_poly.entity_id
_entity_poly.type
_entity_poly.pdbx_seq_one_letter_code
_entity_poly.pdbx_strand_id
1 'polypeptide(L)'
;MDLIELFNDLESTNSMQVEQAKTILSDNFTNVKESWLVYGMMEYFNQTNSARAVDVLVKVKVPHDTHIFDKLLDWLNGTNKNQAITLFGFIVEKHPSWLHKVANHQLLKDVLKLLKSEQNIITIMSALFCIIPLLPIIPTSMPQYLQDLFDIFLYLATWNCNNEPRLTDDQQIHLQIGLSTFFQRLYGMYPCNFVGFLTKLQVDRQRVYCHTVKPLLDTVKIHPLLLTHTAQTEKSTLRWKEMEPHDIVVECSKLCLENSNKFHHRSEYFSPIAQKNPEYSSY
;
A
#
# COMPACT_ATOMS: atom_id res chain seq x y z
N MET A 1 -30.30 -1.68 -21.26
CA MET A 1 -29.02 -2.42 -21.30
C MET A 1 -28.89 -3.10 -19.95
N ASP A 2 -28.73 -4.42 -19.94
CA ASP A 2 -28.54 -5.13 -18.68
C ASP A 2 -27.15 -4.75 -18.13
N LEU A 3 -27.10 -4.27 -16.89
CA LEU A 3 -25.85 -3.90 -16.23
C LEU A 3 -24.91 -5.10 -16.10
N ILE A 4 -25.46 -6.31 -15.98
CA ILE A 4 -24.70 -7.55 -15.89
C ILE A 4 -24.02 -7.83 -17.23
N GLU A 5 -24.72 -7.64 -18.35
CA GLU A 5 -24.12 -7.76 -19.69
C GLU A 5 -23.02 -6.71 -19.89
N LEU A 6 -23.26 -5.46 -19.48
CA LEU A 6 -22.27 -4.38 -19.57
C LEU A 6 -21.02 -4.65 -18.72
N PHE A 7 -21.17 -5.26 -17.54
CA PHE A 7 -20.02 -5.68 -16.74
C PHE A 7 -19.28 -6.85 -17.41
N ASN A 8 -19.99 -7.82 -17.99
CA ASN A 8 -19.38 -8.94 -18.70
C ASN A 8 -18.68 -8.51 -19.99
N ASP A 9 -19.15 -7.45 -20.66
CA ASP A 9 -18.48 -6.85 -21.82
C ASP A 9 -17.08 -6.34 -21.48
N LEU A 10 -16.81 -6.00 -20.20
CA LEU A 10 -15.46 -5.66 -19.76
C LEU A 10 -14.49 -6.84 -19.90
N GLU A 11 -14.93 -8.09 -19.94
CA GLU A 11 -14.05 -9.26 -20.10
C GLU A 11 -13.94 -9.74 -21.54
N SER A 12 -14.51 -9.01 -22.50
CA SER A 12 -14.40 -9.33 -23.92
C SER A 12 -12.94 -9.36 -24.41
N THR A 13 -12.65 -10.22 -25.38
CA THR A 13 -11.35 -10.26 -26.08
C THR A 13 -11.19 -9.10 -27.06
N ASN A 14 -12.29 -8.41 -27.40
CA ASN A 14 -12.30 -7.28 -28.31
C ASN A 14 -12.01 -5.97 -27.56
N SER A 15 -10.83 -5.39 -27.80
CA SER A 15 -10.42 -4.11 -27.19
C SER A 15 -11.39 -2.96 -27.46
N MET A 16 -12.06 -2.93 -28.62
CA MET A 16 -13.01 -1.87 -28.95
C MET A 16 -14.28 -1.96 -28.10
N GLN A 17 -14.77 -3.19 -27.88
CA GLN A 17 -15.95 -3.44 -27.04
C GLN A 17 -15.67 -3.08 -25.58
N VAL A 18 -14.47 -3.39 -25.08
CA VAL A 18 -14.04 -3.03 -23.72
C VAL A 18 -14.02 -1.51 -23.52
N GLU A 19 -13.45 -0.75 -24.47
CA GLU A 19 -13.40 0.72 -24.35
C GLU A 19 -14.78 1.36 -24.51
N GLN A 20 -15.65 0.79 -25.35
CA GLN A 20 -17.07 1.19 -25.42
C GLN A 20 -17.78 0.94 -24.08
N ALA A 21 -17.61 -0.25 -23.48
CA ALA A 21 -18.19 -0.57 -22.18
C ALA A 21 -17.70 0.38 -21.07
N LYS A 22 -16.40 0.68 -21.02
CA LYS A 22 -15.83 1.67 -20.08
C LYS A 22 -16.43 3.07 -20.27
N THR A 23 -16.64 3.49 -21.51
CA THR A 23 -17.24 4.80 -21.83
C THR A 23 -18.68 4.87 -21.35
N ILE A 24 -19.49 3.85 -21.67
CA ILE A 24 -20.89 3.76 -21.23
C ILE A 24 -20.98 3.74 -19.70
N LEU A 25 -20.09 3.00 -19.02
CA LEU A 25 -20.02 2.98 -17.56
C LEU A 25 -19.66 4.35 -16.99
N SER A 26 -18.69 5.05 -17.57
CA SER A 26 -18.31 6.41 -17.16
C SER A 26 -19.49 7.39 -17.27
N ASP A 27 -20.27 7.28 -18.35
CA ASP A 27 -21.48 8.10 -18.54
C ASP A 27 -22.55 7.75 -17.49
N ASN A 28 -22.74 6.46 -17.21
CA ASN A 28 -23.65 6.01 -16.15
C ASN A 28 -23.24 6.50 -14.77
N PHE A 29 -21.95 6.47 -14.41
CA PHE A 29 -21.44 7.02 -13.14
C PHE A 29 -21.63 8.54 -13.05
N THR A 30 -21.69 9.23 -14.18
CA THR A 30 -21.96 10.68 -14.21
C THR A 30 -23.44 10.98 -13.96
N ASN A 31 -24.34 10.11 -14.46
CA ASN A 31 -25.79 10.29 -14.36
C ASN A 31 -26.38 9.75 -13.05
N VAL A 32 -25.88 8.61 -12.56
CA VAL A 32 -26.33 7.94 -11.34
C VAL A 32 -25.45 8.39 -10.19
N LYS A 33 -26.05 8.93 -9.12
CA LYS A 33 -25.32 9.40 -7.94
C LYS A 33 -25.41 8.44 -6.76
N GLU A 34 -26.33 7.50 -6.83
CA GLU A 34 -26.59 6.50 -5.81
C GLU A 34 -25.48 5.44 -5.76
N SER A 35 -25.24 4.90 -4.56
CA SER A 35 -24.14 3.96 -4.30
C SER A 35 -24.32 2.59 -4.95
N TRP A 36 -25.53 2.22 -5.38
CA TRP A 36 -25.80 0.88 -5.89
C TRP A 36 -24.97 0.53 -7.13
N LEU A 37 -24.68 1.49 -8.01
CA LEU A 37 -23.93 1.24 -9.25
C LEU A 37 -22.46 0.93 -8.94
N VAL A 38 -21.84 1.75 -8.08
CA VAL A 38 -20.45 1.53 -7.66
C VAL A 38 -20.34 0.28 -6.81
N TYR A 39 -21.32 -0.02 -5.96
CA TYR A 39 -21.36 -1.26 -5.19
C TYR A 39 -21.52 -2.49 -6.09
N GLY A 40 -22.37 -2.41 -7.13
CA GLY A 40 -22.51 -3.47 -8.11
C GLY A 40 -21.19 -3.75 -8.84
N MET A 41 -20.46 -2.70 -9.23
CA MET A 41 -19.14 -2.82 -9.85
C MET A 41 -18.10 -3.43 -8.89
N MET A 42 -18.15 -3.05 -7.62
CA MET A 42 -17.29 -3.64 -6.59
C MET A 42 -17.63 -5.12 -6.35
N GLU A 43 -18.91 -5.49 -6.25
CA GLU A 43 -19.30 -6.91 -6.13
C GLU A 43 -18.92 -7.71 -7.38
N TYR A 44 -18.98 -7.11 -8.57
CA TYR A 44 -18.45 -7.72 -9.78
C TYR A 44 -16.95 -7.99 -9.67
N PHE A 45 -16.16 -7.02 -9.19
CA PHE A 45 -14.74 -7.22 -8.90
C PHE A 45 -14.50 -8.31 -7.85
N ASN A 46 -15.31 -8.37 -6.79
CA ASN A 46 -15.23 -9.39 -5.73
C ASN A 46 -15.38 -10.82 -6.29
N GLN A 47 -16.17 -10.98 -7.35
CA GLN A 47 -16.39 -12.28 -8.00
C GLN A 47 -15.34 -12.62 -9.07
N THR A 48 -14.81 -11.61 -9.78
CA THR A 48 -14.02 -11.81 -11.00
C THR A 48 -12.54 -11.45 -10.89
N ASN A 49 -12.15 -10.61 -9.93
CA ASN A 49 -10.84 -9.95 -9.87
C ASN A 49 -10.48 -9.18 -11.16
N SER A 50 -11.48 -8.64 -11.86
CA SER A 50 -11.28 -7.89 -13.10
C SER A 50 -10.43 -6.63 -12.91
N ALA A 51 -9.24 -6.59 -13.52
CA ALA A 51 -8.40 -5.38 -13.56
C ALA A 51 -9.08 -4.23 -14.33
N ARG A 52 -9.88 -4.56 -15.36
CA ARG A 52 -10.62 -3.57 -16.16
C ARG A 52 -11.72 -2.91 -15.34
N ALA A 53 -12.31 -3.64 -14.40
CA ALA A 53 -13.25 -3.06 -13.45
C ALA A 53 -12.58 -2.03 -12.53
N VAL A 54 -11.36 -2.32 -12.07
CA VAL A 54 -10.56 -1.34 -11.30
C VAL A 54 -10.29 -0.08 -12.12
N ASP A 55 -9.93 -0.20 -13.40
CA ASP A 55 -9.68 0.96 -14.28
C ASP A 55 -10.89 1.90 -14.40
N VAL A 56 -12.11 1.36 -14.27
CA VAL A 56 -13.34 2.15 -14.23
C VAL A 56 -13.52 2.78 -12.84
N LEU A 57 -13.38 1.99 -11.77
CA LEU A 57 -13.53 2.45 -10.38
C LEU A 57 -12.57 3.60 -10.05
N VAL A 58 -11.34 3.60 -10.54
CA VAL A 58 -10.36 4.67 -10.24
C VAL A 58 -10.67 5.99 -10.95
N LYS A 59 -11.51 5.97 -12.01
CA LYS A 59 -11.90 7.16 -12.79
C LYS A 59 -13.20 7.81 -12.32
N VAL A 60 -13.87 7.24 -11.31
CA VAL A 60 -15.14 7.79 -10.82
C VAL A 60 -14.96 9.18 -10.22
N LYS A 61 -16.07 9.93 -10.16
CA LYS A 61 -16.16 11.25 -9.55
C LYS A 61 -17.05 11.21 -8.30
N VAL A 62 -17.05 12.30 -7.54
CA VAL A 62 -17.96 12.50 -6.40
C VAL A 62 -19.41 12.27 -6.84
N PRO A 63 -20.23 11.51 -6.08
CA PRO A 63 -19.99 10.99 -4.72
C PRO A 63 -19.39 9.57 -4.62
N HIS A 64 -19.10 8.93 -5.76
CA HIS A 64 -18.73 7.51 -5.81
C HIS A 64 -17.40 7.18 -5.13
N ASP A 65 -16.49 8.14 -5.05
CA ASP A 65 -15.22 8.00 -4.33
C ASP A 65 -15.44 7.72 -2.83
N THR A 66 -16.37 8.43 -2.19
CA THR A 66 -16.75 8.18 -0.80
C THR A 66 -17.40 6.80 -0.65
N HIS A 67 -18.33 6.46 -1.55
CA HIS A 67 -18.98 5.15 -1.54
C HIS A 67 -17.99 3.99 -1.68
N ILE A 68 -16.95 4.12 -2.51
CA ILE A 68 -15.88 3.11 -2.60
C ILE A 68 -15.23 2.90 -1.23
N PHE A 69 -14.87 3.98 -0.53
CA PHE A 69 -14.26 3.84 0.80
C PHE A 69 -15.21 3.26 1.84
N ASP A 70 -16.49 3.63 1.82
CA ASP A 70 -17.52 3.06 2.71
C ASP A 70 -17.63 1.54 2.50
N LYS A 71 -17.73 1.11 1.24
CA LYS A 71 -17.86 -0.32 0.90
C LYS A 71 -16.59 -1.12 1.20
N LEU A 72 -15.41 -0.53 0.99
CA LEU A 72 -14.14 -1.13 1.40
C LEU A 72 -14.09 -1.32 2.92
N LEU A 73 -14.55 -0.35 3.69
CA LEU A 73 -14.64 -0.43 5.14
C LEU A 73 -15.61 -1.54 5.59
N ASP A 74 -16.77 -1.65 4.94
CA ASP A 74 -17.73 -2.72 5.20
C ASP A 74 -17.13 -4.10 4.94
N TRP A 75 -16.43 -4.28 3.82
CA TRP A 75 -15.77 -5.53 3.50
C TRP A 75 -14.59 -5.85 4.44
N LEU A 76 -13.82 -4.83 4.85
CA LEU A 76 -12.72 -4.96 5.80
C LEU A 76 -13.20 -5.49 7.16
N ASN A 77 -14.36 -5.00 7.62
CA ASN A 77 -14.99 -5.39 8.87
C ASN A 77 -15.87 -6.64 8.75
N GLY A 78 -16.12 -7.11 7.53
CA GLY A 78 -16.91 -8.30 7.22
C GLY A 78 -16.05 -9.52 6.85
N THR A 79 -16.63 -10.40 6.02
CA THR A 79 -15.99 -11.65 5.57
C THR A 79 -15.02 -11.44 4.41
N ASN A 80 -15.12 -10.32 3.69
CA ASN A 80 -14.40 -10.06 2.44
C ASN A 80 -13.13 -9.23 2.66
N LYS A 81 -12.55 -9.31 3.86
CA LYS A 81 -11.38 -8.52 4.29
C LYS A 81 -10.21 -8.56 3.32
N ASN A 82 -9.82 -9.75 2.85
CA ASN A 82 -8.72 -9.88 1.91
C ASN A 82 -9.04 -9.20 0.58
N GLN A 83 -10.28 -9.31 0.10
CA GLN A 83 -10.71 -8.64 -1.13
C GLN A 83 -10.72 -7.12 -0.99
N ALA A 84 -11.11 -6.61 0.18
CA ALA A 84 -11.04 -5.18 0.49
C ALA A 84 -9.59 -4.68 0.38
N ILE A 85 -8.63 -5.40 0.97
CA ILE A 85 -7.21 -5.04 0.91
C ILE A 85 -6.68 -5.15 -0.52
N THR A 86 -7.06 -6.19 -1.27
CA THR A 86 -6.65 -6.35 -2.68
C THR A 86 -7.15 -5.19 -3.54
N LEU A 87 -8.45 -4.86 -3.47
CA LEU A 87 -9.01 -3.74 -4.22
C LEU A 87 -8.38 -2.41 -3.81
N PHE A 88 -8.21 -2.21 -2.50
CA PHE A 88 -7.56 -1.01 -1.97
C PHE A 88 -6.12 -0.88 -2.46
N GLY A 89 -5.37 -1.99 -2.51
CA GLY A 89 -4.03 -2.04 -3.08
C GLY A 89 -4.00 -1.61 -4.54
N PHE A 90 -4.91 -2.13 -5.38
CA PHE A 90 -4.99 -1.70 -6.78
C PHE A 90 -5.39 -0.23 -6.93
N ILE A 91 -6.28 0.28 -6.08
CA ILE A 91 -6.63 1.71 -6.06
C ILE A 91 -5.38 2.54 -5.69
N VAL A 92 -4.62 2.13 -4.68
CA VAL A 92 -3.38 2.80 -4.27
C VAL A 92 -2.37 2.81 -5.40
N GLU A 93 -2.18 1.69 -6.10
CA GLU A 93 -1.26 1.54 -7.24
C GLU A 93 -1.64 2.45 -8.42
N LYS A 94 -2.93 2.68 -8.67
CA LYS A 94 -3.39 3.58 -9.74
C LYS A 94 -3.37 5.06 -9.35
N HIS A 95 -3.18 5.37 -8.06
CA HIS A 95 -3.07 6.73 -7.53
C HIS A 95 -4.17 7.71 -8.04
N PRO A 96 -5.48 7.40 -7.96
CA PRO A 96 -6.51 8.29 -8.49
C PRO A 96 -6.57 9.62 -7.75
N SER A 97 -7.06 10.66 -8.42
CA SER A 97 -7.07 12.03 -7.90
C SER A 97 -7.84 12.19 -6.59
N TRP A 98 -8.79 11.31 -6.30
CA TRP A 98 -9.59 11.31 -5.06
C TRP A 98 -8.96 10.48 -3.92
N LEU A 99 -7.89 9.71 -4.17
CA LEU A 99 -7.26 8.84 -3.16
C LEU A 99 -6.84 9.60 -1.90
N HIS A 100 -6.40 10.86 -2.05
CA HIS A 100 -5.98 11.69 -0.93
C HIS A 100 -7.05 11.83 0.18
N LYS A 101 -8.33 11.68 -0.16
CA LYS A 101 -9.45 11.74 0.81
C LYS A 101 -9.42 10.61 1.82
N VAL A 102 -8.76 9.48 1.52
CA VAL A 102 -8.62 8.35 2.46
C VAL A 102 -7.92 8.77 3.76
N ALA A 103 -7.08 9.82 3.71
CA ALA A 103 -6.39 10.39 4.85
C ALA A 103 -7.32 10.81 6.00
N ASN A 104 -8.56 11.17 5.69
CA ASN A 104 -9.56 11.58 6.67
C ASN A 104 -10.66 10.52 6.87
N HIS A 105 -10.61 9.41 6.13
CA HIS A 105 -11.61 8.36 6.14
C HIS A 105 -11.31 7.31 7.23
N GLN A 106 -12.34 6.67 7.79
CA GLN A 106 -12.19 5.63 8.81
C GLN A 106 -11.43 4.39 8.29
N LEU A 107 -11.52 4.13 6.98
CA LEU A 107 -10.81 3.04 6.30
C LEU A 107 -9.31 3.01 6.63
N LEU A 108 -8.61 4.14 6.56
CA LEU A 108 -7.17 4.17 6.86
C LEU A 108 -6.88 3.76 8.31
N LYS A 109 -7.69 4.24 9.26
CA LYS A 109 -7.54 3.90 10.68
C LYS A 109 -7.77 2.41 10.92
N ASP A 110 -8.77 1.81 10.27
CA ASP A 110 -9.07 0.38 10.42
C ASP A 110 -8.02 -0.51 9.75
N VAL A 111 -7.43 -0.09 8.62
CA VAL A 111 -6.28 -0.78 8.01
C VAL A 111 -5.05 -0.72 8.92
N LEU A 112 -4.74 0.44 9.50
CA LEU A 112 -3.63 0.57 10.47
C LEU A 112 -3.88 -0.26 11.73
N LYS A 113 -5.13 -0.33 12.20
CA LYS A 113 -5.52 -1.18 13.33
C LYS A 113 -5.35 -2.66 12.99
N LEU A 114 -5.80 -3.09 11.81
CA LEU A 114 -5.63 -4.45 11.31
C LEU A 114 -4.16 -4.87 11.34
N LEU A 115 -3.25 -4.02 10.84
CA LEU A 115 -1.81 -4.29 10.81
C LEU A 115 -1.17 -4.52 12.18
N LYS A 116 -1.81 -4.06 13.27
CA LYS A 116 -1.32 -4.24 14.65
C LYS A 116 -1.86 -5.50 15.35
N SER A 117 -2.94 -6.11 14.83
CA SER A 117 -3.63 -7.21 15.51
C SER A 117 -3.83 -8.47 14.67
N GLU A 118 -3.72 -8.36 13.35
CA GLU A 118 -3.84 -9.49 12.44
C GLU A 118 -2.74 -10.53 12.70
N GLN A 119 -3.01 -11.80 12.43
CA GLN A 119 -2.05 -12.89 12.62
C GLN A 119 -1.68 -13.57 11.29
N ASN A 120 -2.51 -13.37 10.25
CA ASN A 120 -2.23 -13.88 8.93
C ASN A 120 -1.17 -13.02 8.21
N ILE A 121 0.01 -13.60 7.96
CA ILE A 121 1.13 -12.92 7.28
C ILE A 121 0.73 -12.37 5.92
N ILE A 122 -0.06 -13.12 5.14
CA ILE A 122 -0.44 -12.70 3.79
C ILE A 122 -1.29 -11.43 3.87
N THR A 123 -2.29 -11.41 4.76
CA THR A 123 -3.15 -10.25 4.98
C THR A 123 -2.35 -9.05 5.49
N ILE A 124 -1.43 -9.27 6.43
CA ILE A 124 -0.52 -8.23 6.96
C ILE A 124 0.33 -7.64 5.84
N MET A 125 0.97 -8.49 5.04
CA MET A 125 1.85 -8.05 3.95
C MET A 125 1.07 -7.29 2.89
N SER A 126 -0.10 -7.77 2.46
CA SER A 126 -0.95 -7.07 1.51
C SER A 126 -1.38 -5.70 2.03
N ALA A 127 -1.78 -5.59 3.30
CA ALA A 127 -2.13 -4.31 3.91
C ALA A 127 -0.92 -3.38 4.04
N LEU A 128 0.24 -3.91 4.42
CA LEU A 128 1.49 -3.15 4.55
C LEU A 128 1.90 -2.55 3.20
N PHE A 129 1.77 -3.33 2.11
CA PHE A 129 2.05 -2.86 0.75
C PHE A 129 1.00 -1.86 0.23
N CYS A 130 -0.15 -1.71 0.88
CA CYS A 130 -1.04 -0.56 0.63
C CYS A 130 -0.56 0.69 1.38
N ILE A 131 -0.07 0.54 2.61
CA ILE A 131 0.35 1.66 3.46
C ILE A 131 1.67 2.28 2.99
N ILE A 132 2.67 1.47 2.63
CA ILE A 132 4.00 1.97 2.22
C ILE A 132 3.92 2.98 1.06
N PRO A 133 3.22 2.72 -0.05
CA PRO A 133 3.06 3.70 -1.13
C PRO A 133 2.15 4.86 -0.72
N LEU A 134 1.22 4.66 0.22
CA LEU A 134 0.35 5.73 0.70
C LEU A 134 1.13 6.82 1.46
N LEU A 135 2.23 6.46 2.14
CA LEU A 135 3.08 7.43 2.83
C LEU A 135 3.52 8.60 1.94
N PRO A 136 4.17 8.38 0.78
CA PRO A 136 4.56 9.44 -0.15
C PRO A 136 3.40 10.00 -0.97
N ILE A 137 2.25 9.32 -1.10
CA ILE A 137 1.07 9.86 -1.79
C ILE A 137 0.39 10.96 -0.95
N ILE A 138 0.27 10.75 0.36
CA ILE A 138 -0.37 11.70 1.30
C ILE A 138 0.58 12.12 2.43
N PRO A 139 1.77 12.66 2.11
CA PRO A 139 2.82 12.94 3.09
C PRO A 139 2.41 14.00 4.10
N THR A 140 1.52 14.93 3.71
CA THR A 140 0.97 16.00 4.55
C THR A 140 0.07 15.48 5.66
N SER A 141 -0.62 14.35 5.45
CA SER A 141 -1.59 13.79 6.42
C SER A 141 -0.99 12.70 7.30
N MET A 142 0.13 12.10 6.90
CA MET A 142 0.79 11.00 7.62
C MET A 142 1.33 11.34 9.03
N PRO A 143 1.74 12.59 9.36
CA PRO A 143 2.27 12.91 10.69
C PRO A 143 1.35 12.55 11.86
N GLN A 144 0.02 12.57 11.64
CA GLN A 144 -0.96 12.21 12.68
C GLN A 144 -0.98 10.71 12.99
N TYR A 145 -0.48 9.86 12.09
CA TYR A 145 -0.46 8.40 12.21
C TYR A 145 0.92 7.85 12.58
N LEU A 146 1.92 8.70 12.85
CA LEU A 146 3.30 8.24 13.07
C LEU A 146 3.45 7.23 14.21
N GLN A 147 2.72 7.39 15.31
CA GLN A 147 2.77 6.43 16.41
C GLN A 147 2.21 5.07 15.97
N ASP A 148 1.07 5.04 15.27
CA ASP A 148 0.52 3.80 14.72
C ASP A 148 1.50 3.13 13.75
N LEU A 149 2.16 3.90 12.88
CA LEU A 149 3.17 3.38 11.95
C LEU A 149 4.38 2.78 12.69
N PHE A 150 4.84 3.42 13.77
CA PHE A 150 5.94 2.89 14.59
C PHE A 150 5.52 1.63 15.36
N ASP A 151 4.29 1.58 15.88
CA ASP A 151 3.74 0.38 16.52
C ASP A 151 3.60 -0.78 15.54
N ILE A 152 3.19 -0.52 14.28
CA ILE A 152 3.17 -1.52 13.21
C ILE A 152 4.58 -2.02 12.93
N PHE A 153 5.56 -1.11 12.78
CA PHE A 153 6.95 -1.50 12.56
C PHE A 153 7.46 -2.38 13.71
N LEU A 154 7.16 -2.01 14.96
CA LEU A 154 7.52 -2.76 16.15
C LEU A 154 6.89 -4.15 16.16
N TYR A 155 5.61 -4.23 15.82
CA TYR A 155 4.85 -5.47 15.74
C TYR A 155 5.52 -6.43 14.76
N LEU A 156 5.77 -5.97 13.53
CA LEU A 156 6.43 -6.75 12.48
C LEU A 156 7.86 -7.15 12.84
N ALA A 157 8.65 -6.24 13.42
CA ALA A 157 10.02 -6.51 13.82
C ALA A 157 10.08 -7.54 14.97
N THR A 158 9.16 -7.44 15.93
CA THR A 158 9.00 -8.43 17.01
C THR A 158 8.60 -9.78 16.43
N TRP A 159 7.71 -9.78 15.43
CA TRP A 159 7.26 -10.99 14.78
C TRP A 159 8.38 -11.69 14.00
N ASN A 160 9.15 -10.94 13.21
CA ASN A 160 10.34 -11.42 12.51
C ASN A 160 11.38 -12.01 13.47
N CYS A 161 11.63 -11.34 14.60
CA CYS A 161 12.57 -11.80 15.63
C CYS A 161 12.16 -13.09 16.36
N ASN A 162 10.86 -13.39 16.41
CA ASN A 162 10.33 -14.49 17.24
C ASN A 162 9.90 -15.74 16.45
N ASN A 163 9.71 -15.68 15.12
CA ASN A 163 9.00 -16.73 14.35
C ASN A 163 9.88 -17.55 13.40
N GLU A 164 11.16 -17.73 13.73
CA GLU A 164 12.14 -18.41 12.86
C GLU A 164 11.97 -19.94 12.65
N PRO A 165 10.84 -20.59 13.03
CA PRO A 165 10.46 -21.81 12.28
C PRO A 165 8.97 -21.90 11.88
N ARG A 166 8.16 -20.84 12.00
CA ARG A 166 6.70 -20.92 11.72
C ARG A 166 6.28 -20.48 10.32
N LEU A 167 7.12 -19.73 9.62
CA LEU A 167 6.82 -19.20 8.29
C LEU A 167 7.48 -20.06 7.21
N THR A 168 6.86 -20.13 6.03
CA THR A 168 7.53 -20.68 4.85
C THR A 168 8.64 -19.74 4.38
N ASP A 169 9.62 -20.25 3.63
CA ASP A 169 10.73 -19.45 3.08
C ASP A 169 10.21 -18.20 2.32
N ASP A 170 9.17 -18.37 1.50
CA ASP A 170 8.54 -17.27 0.75
C ASP A 170 7.94 -16.21 1.67
N GLN A 171 7.20 -16.63 2.71
CA GLN A 171 6.60 -15.70 3.68
C GLN A 171 7.66 -14.92 4.45
N GLN A 172 8.77 -15.57 4.77
CA GLN A 172 9.89 -14.95 5.47
C GLN A 172 10.60 -13.92 4.58
N ILE A 173 10.81 -14.24 3.29
CA ILE A 173 11.33 -13.29 2.30
C ILE A 173 10.39 -12.08 2.16
N HIS A 174 9.09 -12.30 2.02
CA HIS A 174 8.12 -11.21 1.93
C HIS A 174 8.16 -10.32 3.17
N LEU A 175 8.20 -10.90 4.38
CA LEU A 175 8.31 -10.14 5.62
C LEU A 175 9.58 -9.28 5.67
N GLN A 176 10.73 -9.85 5.30
CA GLN A 176 12.00 -9.12 5.26
C GLN A 176 11.97 -7.96 4.25
N ILE A 177 11.40 -8.18 3.06
CA ILE A 177 11.24 -7.13 2.04
C ILE A 177 10.29 -6.03 2.55
N GLY A 178 9.16 -6.40 3.14
CA GLY A 178 8.21 -5.44 3.70
C GLY A 178 8.81 -4.61 4.83
N LEU A 179 9.47 -5.25 5.78
CA LEU A 179 10.17 -4.57 6.87
C LEU A 179 11.25 -3.62 6.38
N SER A 180 12.07 -4.06 5.43
CA SER A 180 13.13 -3.23 4.86
C SER A 180 12.57 -2.02 4.12
N THR A 181 11.57 -2.24 3.26
CA THR A 181 10.92 -1.16 2.50
C THR A 181 10.19 -0.18 3.43
N PHE A 182 9.53 -0.70 4.48
CA PHE A 182 8.85 0.14 5.45
C PHE A 182 9.84 0.95 6.29
N PHE A 183 10.94 0.33 6.75
CA PHE A 183 12.03 1.01 7.43
C PHE A 183 12.60 2.14 6.59
N GLN A 184 12.94 1.87 5.32
CA GLN A 184 13.48 2.88 4.39
C GLN A 184 12.51 4.04 4.23
N ARG A 185 11.20 3.76 4.13
CA ARG A 185 10.18 4.79 4.00
C ARG A 185 10.05 5.66 5.26
N LEU A 186 9.98 5.03 6.44
CA LEU A 186 9.90 5.75 7.72
C LEU A 186 11.16 6.55 7.98
N TYR A 187 12.33 5.98 7.72
CA TYR A 187 13.62 6.64 7.90
C TYR A 187 13.81 7.79 6.93
N GLY A 188 13.46 7.62 5.65
CA GLY A 188 13.61 8.68 4.64
C GLY A 188 12.62 9.83 4.80
N MET A 189 11.41 9.55 5.29
CA MET A 189 10.39 10.59 5.47
C MET A 189 10.43 11.24 6.85
N TYR A 190 10.69 10.47 7.92
CA TYR A 190 10.60 10.94 9.31
C TYR A 190 11.80 10.50 10.16
N PRO A 191 13.05 10.77 9.74
CA PRO A 191 14.25 10.30 10.43
C PRO A 191 14.32 10.70 11.91
N CYS A 192 13.96 11.93 12.28
CA CYS A 192 14.09 12.44 13.64
C CYS A 192 13.13 11.73 14.60
N ASN A 193 11.85 11.66 14.23
CA ASN A 193 10.85 10.94 15.03
C ASN A 193 11.15 9.44 15.08
N PHE A 194 11.55 8.85 13.94
CA PHE A 194 11.78 7.41 13.86
C PHE A 194 13.04 7.00 14.62
N VAL A 195 14.17 7.72 14.48
CA VAL A 195 15.37 7.45 15.29
C VAL A 195 15.08 7.60 16.78
N GLY A 196 14.33 8.63 17.19
CA GLY A 196 13.90 8.78 18.58
C GLY A 196 13.09 7.58 19.10
N PHE A 197 12.24 7.00 18.25
CA PHE A 197 11.56 5.73 18.54
C PHE A 197 12.53 4.54 18.61
N LEU A 198 13.47 4.41 17.67
CA LEU A 198 14.44 3.31 17.64
C LEU A 198 15.39 3.33 18.85
N THR A 199 15.78 4.50 19.34
CA THR A 199 16.59 4.63 20.56
C THR A 199 15.85 4.11 21.79
N LYS A 200 14.55 4.41 21.92
CA LYS A 200 13.73 3.82 23.00
C LYS A 200 13.62 2.31 22.83
N LEU A 201 13.38 1.84 21.61
CA LEU A 201 13.30 0.42 21.29
C LEU A 201 14.59 -0.35 21.62
N GLN A 202 15.76 0.26 21.42
CA GLN A 202 17.06 -0.32 21.77
C GLN A 202 17.16 -0.61 23.27
N VAL A 203 16.60 0.26 24.11
CA VAL A 203 16.58 0.11 25.57
C VAL A 203 15.50 -0.89 25.99
N ASP A 204 14.27 -0.74 25.48
CA ASP A 204 13.11 -1.48 25.95
C ASP A 204 13.04 -2.92 25.40
N ARG A 205 13.53 -3.15 24.17
CA ARG A 205 13.49 -4.47 23.50
C ARG A 205 14.78 -4.75 22.73
N GLN A 206 15.89 -4.84 23.48
CA GLN A 206 17.23 -5.07 22.94
C GLN A 206 17.32 -6.23 21.94
N ARG A 207 16.61 -7.34 22.15
CA ARG A 207 16.62 -8.49 21.22
C ARG A 207 16.10 -8.13 19.83
N VAL A 208 14.95 -7.45 19.76
CA VAL A 208 14.34 -7.00 18.49
C VAL A 208 15.25 -5.98 17.81
N TYR A 209 15.85 -5.08 18.60
CA TYR A 209 16.81 -4.12 18.08
C TYR A 209 18.02 -4.81 17.43
N CYS A 210 18.69 -5.72 18.15
CA CYS A 210 19.88 -6.39 17.65
C CYS A 210 19.60 -7.29 16.44
N HIS A 211 18.47 -8.01 16.43
CA HIS A 211 18.17 -8.99 15.39
C HIS A 211 17.55 -8.36 14.13
N THR A 212 16.74 -7.29 14.26
CA THR A 212 16.01 -6.72 13.11
C THR A 212 16.41 -5.27 12.82
N VAL A 213 16.47 -4.40 13.81
CA VAL A 213 16.69 -2.96 13.58
C VAL A 213 18.13 -2.67 13.19
N LYS A 214 19.11 -3.23 13.91
CA LYS A 214 20.53 -2.98 13.67
C LYS A 214 20.94 -3.39 12.23
N PRO A 215 20.59 -4.58 11.73
CA PRO A 215 20.87 -4.93 10.33
C PRO A 215 20.25 -3.97 9.32
N LEU A 216 19.06 -3.41 9.60
CA LEU A 216 18.43 -2.41 8.73
C LEU A 216 19.16 -1.06 8.76
N LEU A 217 19.61 -0.62 9.94
CA LEU A 217 20.42 0.60 10.08
C LEU A 217 21.75 0.49 9.31
N ASP A 218 22.34 -0.70 9.26
CA ASP A 218 23.56 -0.96 8.49
C ASP A 218 23.36 -0.83 6.96
N THR A 219 22.11 -0.69 6.49
CA THR A 219 21.78 -0.50 5.05
C THR A 219 21.57 0.95 4.63
N VAL A 220 21.60 1.91 5.57
CA VAL A 220 21.29 3.32 5.30
C VAL A 220 22.41 4.27 5.74
N LYS A 221 22.52 5.40 5.03
CA LYS A 221 23.38 6.53 5.38
C LYS A 221 22.73 7.37 6.47
N ILE A 222 23.52 8.16 7.19
CA ILE A 222 23.00 9.16 8.12
C ILE A 222 22.14 10.17 7.36
N HIS A 223 20.88 10.33 7.76
CA HIS A 223 19.97 11.29 7.14
C HIS A 223 20.34 12.73 7.52
N PRO A 224 20.52 13.65 6.54
CA PRO A 224 20.87 15.06 6.81
C PRO A 224 19.90 15.84 7.72
N LEU A 225 18.62 15.45 7.79
CA LEU A 225 17.63 16.12 8.63
C LEU A 225 17.89 15.91 10.12
N LEU A 226 18.60 14.84 10.50
CA LEU A 226 19.00 14.61 11.89
C LEU A 226 19.93 15.71 12.42
N LEU A 227 20.62 16.44 11.53
CA LEU A 227 21.54 17.52 11.89
C LEU A 227 20.86 18.90 11.85
N THR A 228 19.77 19.04 11.10
CA THR A 228 19.18 20.34 10.76
C THR A 228 17.77 20.54 11.32
N HIS A 229 17.09 19.46 11.72
CA HIS A 229 15.70 19.47 12.16
C HIS A 229 15.53 18.78 13.51
N THR A 230 14.42 19.10 14.19
CA THR A 230 13.94 18.40 15.39
C THR A 230 12.71 17.55 15.06
N ALA A 231 12.31 16.67 15.99
CA ALA A 231 11.11 15.85 15.85
C ALA A 231 9.82 16.69 15.62
N GLN A 232 9.80 17.93 16.11
CA GLN A 232 8.67 18.86 15.92
C GLN A 232 8.71 19.48 14.51
N THR A 233 9.86 20.01 14.09
CA THR A 233 9.98 20.71 12.79
C THR A 233 9.90 19.76 11.60
N GLU A 234 10.31 18.51 11.77
CA GLU A 234 10.20 17.46 10.74
C GLU A 234 8.76 17.21 10.28
N LYS A 235 7.77 17.41 11.15
CA LYS A 235 6.35 17.21 10.82
C LYS A 235 5.76 18.35 9.98
N SER A 236 6.57 19.35 9.63
CA SER A 236 6.15 20.44 8.78
C SER A 236 5.74 19.94 7.40
N THR A 237 4.59 20.42 6.92
CA THR A 237 4.05 20.08 5.60
C THR A 237 4.79 20.80 4.47
N LEU A 238 5.56 21.84 4.80
CA LEU A 238 6.29 22.67 3.84
C LEU A 238 7.30 21.86 3.01
N ARG A 239 7.90 20.83 3.62
CA ARG A 239 8.87 19.94 2.94
C ARG A 239 8.26 19.26 1.71
N TRP A 240 6.97 18.94 1.77
CA TRP A 240 6.28 18.13 0.76
C TRP A 240 5.55 18.97 -0.30
N LYS A 241 5.48 20.29 -0.12
CA LYS A 241 4.59 21.16 -0.91
C LYS A 241 4.91 21.15 -2.41
N GLU A 242 6.20 21.09 -2.76
CA GLU A 242 6.69 21.13 -4.14
C GLU A 242 7.21 19.76 -4.61
N MET A 243 6.87 18.68 -3.91
CA MET A 243 7.32 17.33 -4.24
C MET A 243 6.15 16.47 -4.73
N GLU A 244 6.36 15.74 -5.81
CA GLU A 244 5.46 14.67 -6.20
C GLU A 244 5.76 13.38 -5.40
N PRO A 245 4.82 12.42 -5.32
CA PRO A 245 5.05 11.18 -4.58
C PRO A 245 6.31 10.42 -5.03
N HIS A 246 6.62 10.47 -6.32
CA HIS A 246 7.80 9.80 -6.89
C HIS A 246 9.11 10.49 -6.47
N ASP A 247 9.13 11.83 -6.35
CA ASP A 247 10.28 12.57 -5.82
C ASP A 247 10.62 12.14 -4.39
N ILE A 248 9.58 11.97 -3.56
CA ILE A 248 9.75 11.52 -2.17
C ILE A 248 10.34 10.10 -2.13
N VAL A 249 9.93 9.22 -3.05
CA VAL A 249 10.49 7.86 -3.19
C VAL A 249 11.97 7.91 -3.57
N VAL A 250 12.34 8.74 -4.53
CA VAL A 250 13.73 8.92 -4.95
C VAL A 250 14.59 9.50 -3.83
N GLU A 251 14.08 10.46 -3.05
CA GLU A 251 14.82 10.99 -1.89
C GLU A 251 15.04 9.91 -0.81
N CYS A 252 14.06 9.03 -0.57
CA CYS A 252 14.24 7.91 0.35
C CYS A 252 15.31 6.93 -0.15
N SER A 253 15.33 6.62 -1.45
CA SER A 253 16.27 5.63 -2.01
C SER A 253 17.73 6.11 -2.02
N LYS A 254 17.98 7.43 -2.13
CA LYS A 254 19.33 8.02 -2.03
C LYS A 254 20.04 7.73 -0.70
N LEU A 255 19.27 7.44 0.35
CA LEU A 255 19.77 7.11 1.68
C LEU A 255 20.20 5.64 1.78
N CYS A 256 19.78 4.77 0.87
CA CYS A 256 20.18 3.36 0.85
C CYS A 256 21.62 3.19 0.38
N LEU A 257 22.32 2.20 0.91
CA LEU A 257 23.66 1.80 0.47
C LEU A 257 23.57 0.82 -0.69
N GLU A 258 24.42 0.95 -1.72
CA GLU A 258 24.31 0.18 -2.98
C GLU A 258 24.27 -1.35 -2.80
N ASN A 259 24.83 -1.88 -1.72
CA ASN A 259 24.78 -3.31 -1.39
C ASN A 259 23.39 -3.82 -0.94
N SER A 260 22.47 -2.93 -0.54
CA SER A 260 21.09 -3.29 -0.19
C SER A 260 20.21 -3.52 -1.43
N ASN A 261 20.61 -3.05 -2.61
CA ASN A 261 19.85 -3.19 -3.85
C ASN A 261 19.76 -4.64 -4.35
N LYS A 262 20.58 -5.55 -3.82
CA LYS A 262 20.48 -7.00 -4.11
C LYS A 262 19.16 -7.60 -3.61
N PHE A 263 18.54 -7.03 -2.58
CA PHE A 263 17.21 -7.44 -2.12
C PHE A 263 16.07 -6.85 -2.97
N HIS A 264 16.28 -5.65 -3.55
CA HIS A 264 15.30 -4.99 -4.41
C HIS A 264 15.19 -5.61 -5.81
N HIS A 265 16.30 -6.06 -6.42
CA HIS A 265 16.26 -6.74 -7.71
C HIS A 265 15.47 -8.07 -7.68
N ARG A 266 15.22 -8.65 -6.51
CA ARG A 266 14.35 -9.82 -6.37
C ARG A 266 12.86 -9.45 -6.33
N SER A 267 12.52 -8.20 -5.99
CA SER A 267 11.14 -7.69 -5.92
C SER A 267 10.55 -7.33 -7.28
N GLU A 268 11.37 -7.00 -8.28
CA GLU A 268 10.89 -6.74 -9.65
C GLU A 268 10.27 -8.00 -10.29
N TYR A 269 10.56 -9.19 -9.75
CA TYR A 269 9.93 -10.46 -10.14
C TYR A 269 8.59 -10.73 -9.45
N PHE A 270 8.17 -9.91 -8.48
CA PHE A 270 6.92 -10.08 -7.72
C PHE A 270 5.94 -8.93 -7.99
N SER A 271 5.75 -8.59 -9.26
CA SER A 271 4.49 -7.98 -9.70
C SER A 271 3.47 -9.09 -9.91
N PRO A 272 2.26 -9.05 -9.33
CA PRO A 272 1.24 -10.05 -9.59
C PRO A 272 0.53 -9.77 -10.92
N ILE A 273 1.26 -9.80 -12.05
CA ILE A 273 0.67 -9.79 -13.40
C ILE A 273 1.48 -10.74 -14.32
N ALA A 274 0.85 -11.88 -14.59
CA ALA A 274 0.95 -12.69 -15.81
C ALA A 274 2.34 -13.09 -16.35
N GLN A 275 2.88 -14.21 -15.87
CA GLN A 275 3.65 -15.12 -16.73
C GLN A 275 2.80 -16.33 -17.09
N LYS A 276 2.07 -16.22 -18.20
CA LYS A 276 1.65 -17.36 -19.02
C LYS A 276 2.13 -17.11 -20.44
N ASN A 277 3.23 -17.78 -20.81
CA ASN A 277 3.34 -18.68 -21.97
C ASN A 277 4.81 -18.91 -22.33
N PRO A 278 5.34 -20.14 -22.16
CA PRO A 278 6.42 -20.63 -22.98
C PRO A 278 5.81 -21.49 -24.10
N GLU A 279 5.41 -20.86 -25.19
CA GLU A 279 5.30 -21.54 -26.48
C GLU A 279 6.16 -20.75 -27.46
N TYR A 280 7.33 -21.30 -27.77
CA TYR A 280 7.73 -21.69 -29.12
C TYR A 280 9.10 -22.36 -29.04
N SER A 281 9.07 -23.70 -28.99
CA SER A 281 10.15 -24.52 -29.53
C SER A 281 9.95 -24.58 -31.04
N SER A 282 10.89 -24.09 -31.83
CA SER A 282 11.31 -24.72 -33.09
C SER A 282 12.40 -23.93 -33.82
N TYR A 283 13.42 -24.70 -34.22
CA TYR A 283 14.58 -24.42 -35.08
C TYR A 283 15.86 -23.90 -34.39
#